data_AF-A0A4Z1ECF1-F1
#
_entry.id   AF-A0A4Z1ECF1-F1
#
_cell.length_a   1.000
_cell.length_b   1.000
_cell.length_c   1.000
_cell.angle_alpha   90.00
_cell.angle_beta   90.00
_cell.angle_gamma   90.00
#
_symmetry.space_group_name_H-M   'P 1'
#
loop_
_entity.id
_entity.type
_entity.pdbx_description
1 polymer ?
#
loop_
_entity_poly.entity_id
_entity_poly.type
_entity_poly.pdbx_seq_one_letter_code
_entity_poly.pdbx_strand_id
1 'polypeptide(L)'
;MNCCEEETPTFLKFHVRRQLPDMRIKLFGHTELQVRSTILKEHSDFFFKFLDSPEKIESEDSEWKYDWVSEVEDDGEWHLVAKQNTQPRLADNDLGDENADIQTRAFCFILNAMYRVTTAIQPKTLEAIVKMADYYLCLPIVSYHISACMWTNSDLFVRRISEAPEHFIELAYTLRNKTLFRECAIHIA
;
A
#
# COMPACT_ATOMS: atom_id res chain seq x y z
N MET A 1 23.17 14.31 2.81
CA MET A 1 23.19 13.29 1.74
C MET A 1 21.78 13.24 1.20
N ASN A 2 21.55 13.79 0.00
CA ASN A 2 20.22 13.74 -0.62
C ASN A 2 19.93 12.27 -0.91
N CYS A 3 19.13 11.63 -0.06
CA CYS A 3 18.39 10.45 -0.50
C CYS A 3 17.51 10.94 -1.63
N CYS A 4 17.87 10.61 -2.87
CA CYS A 4 17.07 10.92 -4.03
C CYS A 4 15.63 10.53 -3.68
N GLU A 5 14.72 11.49 -3.73
CA GLU A 5 13.30 11.20 -3.70
C GLU A 5 13.06 10.32 -4.92
N GLU A 6 13.03 9.00 -4.72
CA GLU A 6 12.76 8.06 -5.82
C GLU A 6 11.46 8.49 -6.46
N GLU A 7 11.45 8.73 -7.77
CA GLU A 7 10.24 9.14 -8.47
C GLU A 7 9.14 8.09 -8.28
N THR A 8 7.89 8.56 -8.15
CA THR A 8 6.73 7.67 -8.07
C THR A 8 6.72 6.77 -9.30
N PRO A 9 6.64 5.45 -9.14
CA PRO A 9 6.66 4.57 -10.29
C PRO A 9 5.41 4.77 -11.14
N THR A 10 5.57 4.92 -12.45
CA THR A 10 4.45 4.96 -13.41
C THR A 10 3.96 3.55 -13.78
N PHE A 11 4.84 2.54 -13.63
CA PHE A 11 4.53 1.15 -13.91
C PHE A 11 5.30 0.21 -12.99
N LEU A 12 4.60 -0.75 -12.37
CA LEU A 12 5.22 -1.86 -11.65
C LEU A 12 4.55 -3.19 -11.98
N LYS A 13 5.37 -4.22 -12.19
CA LYS A 13 4.93 -5.59 -12.39
C LYS A 13 5.45 -6.48 -11.28
N PHE A 14 4.56 -6.99 -10.45
CA PHE A 14 4.91 -7.88 -9.35
C PHE A 14 4.99 -9.32 -9.85
N HIS A 15 6.17 -9.92 -9.69
CA HIS A 15 6.47 -11.25 -10.23
C HIS A 15 6.42 -12.34 -9.16
N VAL A 16 5.78 -13.46 -9.49
CA VAL A 16 5.94 -14.75 -8.79
C VAL A 16 6.45 -15.76 -9.80
N ARG A 17 7.41 -16.60 -9.39
CA ARG A 17 8.03 -17.58 -10.28
C ARG A 17 6.96 -18.41 -11.00
N ARG A 18 7.02 -18.39 -12.33
CA ARG A 18 6.14 -19.15 -13.24
C ARG A 18 4.65 -18.80 -13.14
N GLN A 19 4.32 -17.61 -12.64
CA GLN A 19 2.96 -17.10 -12.58
C GLN A 19 2.88 -15.74 -13.28
N LEU A 20 1.86 -15.55 -14.12
CA LEU A 20 1.61 -14.30 -14.83
C LEU A 20 0.57 -13.46 -14.08
N PRO A 21 0.75 -12.15 -13.89
CA PRO A 21 -0.29 -11.28 -13.35
C PRO A 21 -1.64 -11.52 -14.01
N ASP A 22 -2.70 -11.50 -13.22
CA ASP A 22 -4.09 -11.66 -13.65
C ASP A 22 -4.96 -10.46 -13.23
N MET A 23 -4.37 -9.46 -12.56
CA MET A 23 -5.06 -8.27 -12.10
C MET A 23 -4.24 -7.01 -12.43
N ARG A 24 -4.92 -6.02 -13.01
CA ARG A 24 -4.40 -4.67 -13.22
C ARG A 24 -5.02 -3.73 -12.20
N ILE A 25 -4.21 -2.86 -11.60
CA ILE A 25 -4.64 -1.79 -10.70
C ILE A 25 -4.07 -0.48 -11.24
N LYS A 26 -4.92 0.53 -11.46
CA LYS A 26 -4.48 1.88 -11.82
C LYS A 26 -4.73 2.84 -10.66
N LEU A 27 -3.65 3.39 -10.10
CA LEU A 27 -3.71 4.36 -9.02
C LEU A 27 -3.61 5.77 -9.60
N PHE A 28 -4.58 6.60 -9.24
CA PHE A 28 -4.68 8.04 -9.51
C PHE A 28 -4.36 8.39 -10.97
N GLY A 29 -4.78 7.54 -11.92
CA GLY A 29 -4.55 7.74 -13.36
C GLY A 29 -3.10 7.64 -13.85
N HIS A 30 -2.10 7.60 -12.97
CA HIS A 30 -0.68 7.75 -13.32
C HIS A 30 0.17 6.50 -13.10
N THR A 31 -0.22 5.63 -12.16
CA THR A 31 0.54 4.43 -11.82
C THR A 31 -0.24 3.17 -12.16
N GLU A 32 0.31 2.34 -13.05
CA GLU A 32 -0.22 1.01 -13.34
C GLU A 32 0.56 -0.08 -12.59
N LEU A 33 -0.17 -0.93 -11.87
CA LEU A 33 0.35 -2.06 -11.13
C LEU A 33 -0.22 -3.36 -11.70
N GLN A 34 0.65 -4.30 -12.04
CA GLN A 34 0.26 -5.63 -12.50
C GLN A 34 0.57 -6.65 -11.40
N VAL A 35 -0.47 -7.27 -10.84
CA VAL A 35 -0.41 -8.14 -9.67
C VAL A 35 -1.17 -9.45 -9.89
N ARG A 36 -1.07 -10.34 -8.90
CA ARG A 36 -1.76 -11.63 -8.84
C ARG A 36 -2.86 -11.54 -7.79
N SER A 37 -4.11 -11.67 -8.23
CA SER A 37 -5.29 -11.68 -7.37
C SER A 37 -5.17 -12.70 -6.23
N THR A 38 -4.56 -13.87 -6.49
CA THR A 38 -4.35 -14.91 -5.48
C THR A 38 -3.46 -14.46 -4.32
N ILE A 39 -2.44 -13.65 -4.59
CA ILE A 39 -1.53 -13.14 -3.55
C ILE A 39 -2.23 -12.08 -2.70
N LEU A 40 -3.02 -11.20 -3.33
CA LEU A 40 -3.84 -10.23 -2.61
C LEU A 40 -4.84 -10.95 -1.70
N LYS A 41 -5.57 -11.95 -2.21
CA LYS A 41 -6.51 -12.77 -1.43
C LYS A 41 -5.86 -13.53 -0.27
N GLU A 42 -4.60 -13.97 -0.41
CA GLU A 42 -3.88 -14.69 0.63
C GLU A 42 -3.54 -13.78 1.84
N HIS A 43 -3.38 -12.47 1.61
CA HIS A 43 -2.81 -11.55 2.59
C HIS A 43 -3.75 -10.41 3.01
N SER A 44 -4.98 -10.39 2.48
CA SER A 44 -5.98 -9.36 2.76
C SER A 44 -7.38 -9.99 2.76
N ASP A 45 -8.04 -9.92 3.92
CA ASP A 45 -9.42 -10.39 4.05
C ASP A 45 -10.38 -9.54 3.20
N PHE A 46 -10.05 -8.26 2.98
CA PHE A 46 -10.77 -7.40 2.05
C PHE A 46 -10.73 -7.99 0.64
N PHE A 47 -9.54 -8.21 0.07
CA PHE A 47 -9.43 -8.72 -1.29
C PHE A 47 -10.00 -10.14 -1.41
N PHE A 48 -9.84 -10.98 -0.37
CA PHE A 48 -10.49 -12.28 -0.33
C PHE A 48 -12.01 -12.16 -0.48
N LYS A 49 -12.65 -11.32 0.34
CA LYS A 49 -14.11 -11.14 0.32
C LYS A 49 -14.62 -10.62 -1.03
N PHE A 50 -13.97 -9.61 -1.61
CA PHE A 50 -14.44 -8.99 -2.85
C PHE A 50 -14.12 -9.83 -4.09
N LEU A 51 -12.91 -10.41 -4.18
CA LEU A 51 -12.47 -11.14 -5.38
C LEU A 51 -12.92 -12.60 -5.40
N ASP A 52 -13.41 -13.14 -4.28
CA ASP A 52 -13.99 -14.49 -4.20
C ASP A 52 -15.53 -14.49 -4.13
N SER A 53 -16.15 -13.31 -4.05
CA SER A 53 -17.62 -13.15 -4.05
C SER A 53 -18.28 -13.80 -5.28
N PRO A 54 -19.50 -14.36 -5.15
CA PRO A 54 -20.34 -14.73 -6.29
C PRO A 54 -20.69 -13.54 -7.18
N GLU A 55 -20.79 -12.35 -6.59
CA GLU A 55 -21.12 -11.08 -7.26
C GLU A 55 -19.87 -10.30 -7.68
N LYS A 56 -18.69 -10.95 -7.71
CA LYS A 56 -17.46 -10.31 -8.15
C LYS A 56 -17.58 -9.83 -9.59
N ILE A 57 -16.94 -8.70 -9.85
CA ILE A 57 -16.90 -8.09 -11.18
C ILE A 57 -15.59 -8.49 -11.85
N GLU A 58 -15.71 -9.11 -13.02
CA GLU A 58 -14.58 -9.47 -13.86
C GLU A 58 -14.26 -8.35 -14.85
N SER A 59 -13.03 -8.34 -15.32
CA SER A 59 -12.57 -7.43 -16.36
C SER A 59 -13.37 -7.62 -17.67
N GLU A 60 -13.64 -6.52 -18.37
CA GLU A 60 -14.10 -6.59 -19.78
C GLU A 60 -12.92 -6.73 -20.74
N ASP A 61 -11.73 -6.33 -20.29
CA ASP A 61 -10.46 -6.51 -21.00
C ASP A 61 -10.00 -7.95 -20.80
N SER A 62 -10.01 -8.75 -21.88
CA SER A 62 -9.75 -10.19 -21.85
C SER A 62 -8.31 -10.57 -21.46
N GLU A 63 -7.39 -9.61 -21.42
CA GLU A 63 -6.04 -9.81 -20.90
C GLU A 63 -6.04 -9.97 -19.37
N TRP A 64 -6.98 -9.33 -18.68
CA TRP A 64 -7.01 -9.26 -17.23
C TRP A 64 -8.21 -10.03 -16.69
N LYS A 65 -8.06 -10.70 -15.54
CA LYS A 65 -9.21 -11.25 -14.81
C LYS A 65 -9.94 -10.16 -14.03
N TYR A 66 -9.17 -9.23 -13.46
CA TYR A 66 -9.69 -8.08 -12.72
C TYR A 66 -8.98 -6.81 -13.18
N ASP A 67 -9.74 -5.73 -13.37
CA ASP A 67 -9.22 -4.40 -13.72
C ASP A 67 -9.80 -3.39 -12.74
N TRP A 68 -8.96 -2.87 -11.86
CA TRP A 68 -9.35 -2.03 -10.73
C TRP A 68 -8.69 -0.66 -10.81
N VAL A 69 -9.36 0.36 -10.31
CA VAL A 69 -8.88 1.75 -10.30
C VAL A 69 -9.08 2.38 -8.92
N SER A 70 -8.29 3.39 -8.60
CA SER A 70 -8.56 4.25 -7.44
C SER A 70 -9.77 5.14 -7.71
N GLU A 71 -10.65 5.25 -6.73
CA GLU A 71 -11.77 6.21 -6.68
C GLU A 71 -11.55 7.11 -5.45
N VAL A 72 -11.63 8.42 -5.65
CA VAL A 72 -11.45 9.45 -4.61
C VAL A 72 -12.82 9.99 -4.22
N GLU A 73 -13.12 9.94 -2.93
CA GLU A 73 -14.37 10.42 -2.34
C GLU A 73 -14.34 11.93 -2.08
N ASP A 74 -15.51 12.52 -1.82
CA ASP A 74 -15.66 13.98 -1.62
C ASP A 74 -14.89 14.52 -0.39
N ASP A 75 -14.57 13.66 0.58
CA ASP A 75 -13.79 13.99 1.77
C ASP A 75 -12.27 13.87 1.56
N GLY A 76 -11.84 13.44 0.37
CA GLY A 76 -10.44 13.20 0.03
C GLY A 76 -9.89 11.86 0.49
N GLU A 77 -10.72 10.97 1.06
CA GLU A 77 -10.38 9.56 1.22
C GLU A 77 -10.47 8.85 -0.13
N TRP A 78 -9.84 7.68 -0.25
CA TRP A 78 -9.84 6.92 -1.49
C TRP A 78 -9.89 5.42 -1.25
N HIS A 79 -10.42 4.70 -2.22
CA HIS A 79 -10.44 3.24 -2.20
C HIS A 79 -10.33 2.67 -3.61
N LEU A 80 -10.05 1.37 -3.71
CA LEU A 80 -10.09 0.68 -4.99
C LEU A 80 -11.48 0.18 -5.34
N VAL A 81 -11.85 0.35 -6.61
CA VAL A 81 -13.08 -0.18 -7.20
C VAL A 81 -12.77 -0.98 -8.45
N ALA A 82 -13.66 -1.92 -8.80
CA ALA A 82 -13.65 -2.49 -10.15
C ALA A 82 -13.92 -1.37 -11.16
N LYS A 83 -13.14 -1.31 -12.23
CA LYS A 83 -13.23 -0.24 -13.24
C LYS A 83 -14.62 -0.11 -13.87
N GLN A 84 -15.36 -1.20 -13.94
CA GLN A 84 -16.74 -1.24 -14.46
C GLN A 84 -17.73 -0.51 -13.54
N ASN A 85 -17.39 -0.36 -12.26
CA ASN A 85 -18.21 0.35 -11.28
C ASN A 85 -17.86 1.84 -11.16
N THR A 86 -16.80 2.30 -11.81
CA THR A 86 -16.36 3.69 -11.72
C THR A 86 -17.47 4.63 -12.17
N GLN A 87 -17.92 5.48 -11.25
CA GLN A 87 -18.95 6.47 -11.57
C GLN A 87 -18.34 7.61 -12.39
N PRO A 88 -18.99 8.06 -13.49
CA PRO A 88 -18.48 9.14 -14.33
C PRO A 88 -18.25 10.47 -13.60
N ARG A 89 -18.90 10.67 -12.44
CA ARG A 89 -18.87 11.91 -11.66
C ARG A 89 -17.67 12.01 -10.71
N LEU A 90 -17.09 10.89 -10.30
CA LEU A 90 -15.96 10.84 -9.36
C LEU A 90 -14.60 10.74 -10.08
N ALA A 91 -14.61 10.61 -11.40
CA ALA A 91 -13.40 10.53 -12.22
C ALA A 91 -12.58 11.84 -12.27
N ASP A 92 -13.16 12.97 -11.86
CA ASP A 92 -12.51 14.29 -11.80
C ASP A 92 -12.05 14.68 -10.38
N ASN A 93 -12.38 13.90 -9.36
CA ASN A 93 -11.86 14.12 -8.01
C ASN A 93 -10.44 13.57 -7.96
N ASP A 94 -9.46 14.46 -7.93
CA ASP A 94 -8.06 14.08 -7.86
C ASP A 94 -7.49 14.37 -6.47
N LEU A 95 -6.64 13.47 -6.00
CA LEU A 95 -5.78 13.78 -4.87
C LEU A 95 -4.70 14.73 -5.39
N GLY A 96 -4.45 15.85 -4.71
CA GLY A 96 -3.31 16.70 -5.09
C GLY A 96 -2.01 15.88 -5.19
N ASP A 97 -1.16 16.18 -6.16
CA ASP A 97 0.00 15.36 -6.59
C ASP A 97 0.83 14.77 -5.45
N GLU A 98 1.11 15.56 -4.41
CA GLU A 98 1.88 15.10 -3.24
C GLU A 98 1.17 14.01 -2.44
N ASN A 99 -0.15 14.15 -2.24
CA ASN A 99 -0.93 13.13 -1.53
C ASN A 99 -1.06 11.87 -2.39
N ALA A 100 -1.30 12.01 -3.70
CA ALA A 100 -1.32 10.87 -4.62
C ALA A 100 0.01 10.09 -4.62
N ASP A 101 1.15 10.78 -4.55
CA ASP A 101 2.48 10.15 -4.41
C ASP A 101 2.59 9.36 -3.10
N ILE A 102 2.24 9.96 -1.96
CA ILE A 102 2.31 9.31 -0.64
C ILE A 102 1.44 8.05 -0.62
N GLN A 103 0.20 8.14 -1.13
CA GLN A 103 -0.74 7.02 -1.18
C GLN A 103 -0.27 5.91 -2.14
N THR A 104 0.27 6.29 -3.29
CA THR A 104 0.84 5.34 -4.27
C THR A 104 2.01 4.57 -3.67
N ARG A 105 2.95 5.27 -3.02
CA ARG A 105 4.08 4.63 -2.34
C ARG A 105 3.64 3.73 -1.20
N ALA A 106 2.65 4.16 -0.42
CA ALA A 106 2.09 3.35 0.65
C ALA A 106 1.47 2.05 0.11
N PHE A 107 0.68 2.13 -0.96
CA PHE A 107 0.09 0.95 -1.59
C PHE A 107 1.15 0.03 -2.20
N CYS A 108 2.17 0.59 -2.86
CA CYS A 108 3.31 -0.17 -3.37
C CYS A 108 4.08 -0.88 -2.25
N PHE A 109 4.23 -0.25 -1.09
CA PHE A 109 4.84 -0.87 0.09
C PHE A 109 4.02 -2.06 0.60
N ILE A 110 2.68 -1.94 0.63
CA ILE A 110 1.79 -3.06 0.99
C ILE A 110 1.92 -4.21 -0.01
N LEU A 111 1.98 -3.94 -1.31
CA LEU A 111 2.22 -4.98 -2.31
C LEU A 111 3.60 -5.62 -2.14
N ASN A 112 4.65 -4.84 -1.89
CA ASN A 112 5.97 -5.37 -1.56
C ASN A 112 5.92 -6.28 -0.32
N ALA A 113 5.12 -5.94 0.69
CA ALA A 113 4.89 -6.80 1.85
C ALA A 113 4.26 -8.14 1.47
N MET A 114 3.19 -8.11 0.67
CA MET A 114 2.50 -9.31 0.18
C MET A 114 3.41 -10.20 -0.69
N TYR A 115 4.28 -9.60 -1.49
CA TYR A 115 5.24 -10.30 -2.35
C TYR A 115 6.58 -10.60 -1.66
N ARG A 116 6.75 -10.20 -0.39
CA ARG A 116 7.98 -10.36 0.41
C ARG A 116 9.22 -9.75 -0.23
N VAL A 117 9.07 -8.61 -0.89
CA VAL A 117 10.17 -7.83 -1.50
C VAL A 117 10.54 -6.69 -0.56
N THR A 118 11.67 -6.81 0.14
CA THR A 118 12.11 -5.77 1.09
C THR A 118 12.42 -4.46 0.39
N THR A 119 11.95 -3.35 0.94
CA THR A 119 12.20 -1.99 0.45
C THR A 119 12.46 -1.03 1.61
N ALA A 120 13.06 0.13 1.34
CA ALA A 120 13.28 1.15 2.36
C ALA A 120 11.93 1.73 2.83
N ILE A 121 11.79 1.90 4.15
CA ILE A 121 10.60 2.53 4.73
C ILE A 121 10.77 4.04 4.62
N GLN A 122 9.86 4.69 3.89
CA GLN A 122 9.80 6.15 3.87
C GLN A 122 8.99 6.62 5.08
N PRO A 123 9.57 7.42 5.99
CA PRO A 123 8.89 7.81 7.22
C PRO A 123 7.56 8.51 6.96
N LYS A 124 7.52 9.39 5.94
CA LYS A 124 6.35 10.17 5.54
C LYS A 124 5.17 9.31 5.05
N THR A 125 5.42 8.07 4.62
CA THR A 125 4.37 7.18 4.11
C THR A 125 3.84 6.22 5.17
N LEU A 126 4.47 6.15 6.35
CA LEU A 126 4.12 5.12 7.34
C LEU A 126 2.68 5.24 7.83
N GLU A 127 2.20 6.44 8.11
CA GLU A 127 0.80 6.65 8.52
C GLU A 127 -0.18 6.15 7.44
N ALA A 128 0.06 6.50 6.17
CA ALA A 128 -0.74 6.02 5.05
C ALA A 128 -0.67 4.49 4.92
N ILE A 129 0.52 3.88 5.09
CA ILE A 129 0.68 2.42 5.11
C ILE A 129 -0.18 1.78 6.20
N VAL A 130 -0.18 2.33 7.42
CA VAL A 130 -0.97 1.77 8.54
C VAL A 130 -2.47 1.91 8.29
N LYS A 131 -2.95 3.10 7.92
CA LYS A 131 -4.38 3.33 7.62
C LYS A 131 -4.88 2.40 6.52
N MET A 132 -4.09 2.29 5.45
CA MET A 132 -4.42 1.46 4.30
C MET A 132 -4.36 -0.03 4.62
N ALA A 133 -3.42 -0.46 5.47
CA ALA A 133 -3.34 -1.84 5.94
C ALA A 133 -4.50 -2.22 6.86
N ASP A 134 -5.00 -1.27 7.66
CA ASP A 134 -6.22 -1.45 8.45
C ASP A 134 -7.45 -1.54 7.53
N TYR A 135 -7.60 -0.61 6.58
CA TYR A 135 -8.70 -0.60 5.62
C TYR A 135 -8.77 -1.87 4.75
N TYR A 136 -7.65 -2.26 4.12
CA TYR A 136 -7.56 -3.48 3.32
C TYR A 136 -7.34 -4.74 4.16
N LEU A 137 -7.47 -4.67 5.49
CA LEU A 137 -7.41 -5.82 6.40
C LEU A 137 -6.16 -6.70 6.19
N CYS A 138 -4.99 -6.06 6.08
CA CYS A 138 -3.70 -6.71 5.84
C CYS A 138 -2.60 -6.30 6.83
N LEU A 139 -2.98 -5.75 8.00
CA LEU A 139 -2.06 -5.41 9.10
C LEU A 139 -1.02 -6.52 9.43
N PRO A 140 -1.35 -7.83 9.47
CA PRO A 140 -0.37 -8.85 9.85
C PRO A 140 0.83 -8.94 8.90
N ILE A 141 0.59 -8.93 7.58
CA ILE A 141 1.68 -9.02 6.59
C ILE A 141 2.52 -7.72 6.57
N VAL A 142 1.86 -6.57 6.75
CA VAL A 142 2.52 -5.26 6.80
C VAL A 142 3.38 -5.12 8.06
N SER A 143 2.87 -5.57 9.21
CA SER A 143 3.61 -5.58 10.49
C SER A 143 4.86 -6.46 10.40
N TYR A 144 4.74 -7.66 9.82
CA TYR A 144 5.90 -8.52 9.56
C TYR A 144 6.91 -7.81 8.63
N HIS A 145 6.42 -7.20 7.55
CA HIS A 145 7.27 -6.59 6.54
C HIS A 145 8.03 -5.36 7.04
N ILE A 146 7.39 -4.51 7.85
CA ILE A 146 8.05 -3.38 8.53
C ILE A 146 9.21 -3.88 9.39
N SER A 147 9.01 -4.97 10.14
CA SER A 147 10.09 -5.57 10.94
C SER A 147 11.25 -6.06 10.07
N ALA A 148 10.95 -6.62 8.89
CA ALA A 148 11.96 -7.08 7.94
C ALA A 148 12.71 -5.93 7.25
N CYS A 149 12.06 -4.80 7.03
CA CYS A 149 12.62 -3.63 6.35
C CYS A 149 13.25 -2.60 7.29
N MET A 150 13.07 -2.75 8.61
CA MET A 150 13.52 -1.79 9.64
C MET A 150 15.00 -1.39 9.49
N TRP A 151 15.84 -2.32 9.04
CA TRP A 151 17.29 -2.15 8.93
C TRP A 151 17.76 -1.89 7.49
N THR A 152 16.84 -1.82 6.53
CA THR A 152 17.16 -1.51 5.13
C THR A 152 17.30 0.00 4.99
N ASN A 153 18.54 0.49 4.83
CA ASN A 153 18.86 1.91 4.63
C ASN A 153 18.27 2.83 5.73
N SER A 154 18.45 2.42 6.99
CA SER A 154 17.63 2.85 8.14
C SER A 154 17.92 4.24 8.74
N ASP A 155 18.98 4.94 8.32
CA ASP A 155 19.41 6.18 8.98
C ASP A 155 18.32 7.25 9.02
N LEU A 156 17.56 7.43 7.93
CA LEU A 156 16.48 8.40 7.88
C LEU A 156 15.26 7.96 8.70
N PHE A 157 14.94 6.67 8.69
CA PHE A 157 13.77 6.16 9.39
C PHE A 157 13.98 6.19 10.90
N VAL A 158 15.14 5.74 11.38
CA VAL A 158 15.52 5.81 12.79
C VAL A 158 15.58 7.27 13.26
N ARG A 159 16.13 8.18 12.45
CA ARG A 159 16.15 9.60 12.79
C ARG A 159 14.74 10.20 12.88
N ARG A 160 13.82 9.84 12.00
CA ARG A 160 12.44 10.35 12.09
C ARG A 160 11.69 9.80 13.30
N ILE A 161 11.93 8.54 13.67
CA ILE A 161 11.38 7.97 14.90
C ILE A 161 11.87 8.76 16.11
N SER A 162 13.15 9.13 16.17
CA SER A 162 13.68 9.89 17.31
C SER A 162 13.19 11.35 17.38
N GLU A 163 12.83 11.95 16.24
CA GLU A 163 12.30 13.32 16.17
C GLU A 163 10.82 13.42 16.62
N ALA A 164 10.03 12.35 16.46
CA ALA A 164 8.60 12.35 16.79
C ALA A 164 8.10 10.99 17.32
N PRO A 165 8.69 10.45 18.41
CA PRO A 165 8.46 9.08 18.82
C PRO A 165 7.03 8.81 19.30
N GLU A 166 6.30 9.81 19.82
CA GLU A 166 4.90 9.63 20.22
C GLU A 166 3.96 9.39 19.04
N HIS A 167 4.24 9.97 17.87
CA HIS A 167 3.46 9.70 16.66
C HIS A 167 3.70 8.27 16.17
N PHE A 168 4.97 7.84 16.11
CA PHE A 168 5.33 6.52 15.61
C PHE A 168 4.92 5.38 16.55
N ILE A 169 4.86 5.61 17.87
CA ILE A 169 4.44 4.56 18.82
C ILE A 169 2.96 4.21 18.68
N GLU A 170 2.10 5.17 18.33
CA GLU A 170 0.68 4.93 18.05
C GLU A 170 0.52 4.06 16.79
N LEU A 171 1.27 4.37 15.72
CA LEU A 171 1.30 3.55 14.51
C LEU A 171 1.82 2.13 14.78
N ALA A 172 2.86 2.00 15.59
CA ALA A 172 3.40 0.72 16.00
C ALA A 172 2.39 -0.12 16.80
N TYR A 173 1.59 0.54 17.65
CA TYR A 173 0.52 -0.10 18.41
C TYR A 173 -0.58 -0.65 17.50
N THR A 174 -1.06 0.14 16.53
CA THR A 174 -2.05 -0.28 15.53
C THR A 174 -1.57 -1.48 14.73
N LEU A 175 -0.32 -1.46 14.26
CA LEU A 175 0.33 -2.59 13.58
C LEU A 175 0.61 -3.79 14.48
N ARG A 176 0.51 -3.63 15.80
CA ARG A 176 1.01 -4.59 16.81
C ARG A 176 2.47 -4.98 16.54
N ASN A 177 3.27 -4.02 16.05
CA ASN A 177 4.65 -4.24 15.65
C ASN A 177 5.59 -4.02 16.85
N LYS A 178 6.09 -5.13 17.40
CA LYS A 178 6.98 -5.12 18.57
C LYS A 178 8.33 -4.44 18.31
N THR A 179 8.88 -4.54 17.10
CA THR A 179 10.18 -3.98 16.75
C THR A 179 10.09 -2.45 16.73
N LEU A 180 9.18 -1.91 15.92
CA LEU A 180 8.94 -0.47 15.82
C LEU A 180 8.54 0.13 17.17
N PHE A 181 7.66 -0.55 17.93
CA PHE A 181 7.24 -0.06 19.25
C PHE A 181 8.43 0.11 20.20
N ARG A 182 9.36 -0.86 20.20
CA ARG A 182 10.56 -0.79 21.04
C ARG A 182 11.47 0.36 20.64
N GLU A 183 11.70 0.55 19.34
CA GLU A 183 12.50 1.67 18.85
C GLU A 183 11.89 3.02 19.25
N CYS A 184 10.56 3.17 19.14
CA CYS A 184 9.88 4.39 19.60
C CYS A 184 10.04 4.58 21.12
N ALA A 185 9.83 3.51 21.91
CA ALA A 185 9.88 3.57 23.36
C ALA A 185 11.26 3.99 23.92
N ILE A 186 12.35 3.62 23.23
CA ILE A 186 13.72 4.04 23.60
C ILE A 186 13.89 5.57 23.53
N HIS A 187 13.17 6.23 22.62
CA HIS A 187 13.25 7.68 22.44
C HIS A 187 12.26 8.47 23.29
N ILE A 188 11.29 7.80 23.94
CA ILE A 188 10.34 8.42 24.88
C ILE A 188 10.86 8.41 26.32
N ALA A 189 11.60 7.36 26.69
CA ALA A 189 12.11 7.12 28.05
C ALA A 189 13.26 8.05 28.43
#